data_AF-A0A0F8XZN1-F1
#
_entry.id   AF-A0A0F8XZN1-F1
#
_cell.length_a   1.000
_cell.length_b   1.000
_cell.length_c   1.000
_cell.angle_alpha   90.00
_cell.angle_beta   90.00
_cell.angle_gamma   90.00
#
_symmetry.space_group_name_H-M   'P 1'
#
loop_
_entity.id
_entity.type
_entity.pdbx_description
1 polymer ?
#
loop_
_entity_poly.entity_id
_entity_poly.type
_entity_poly.pdbx_seq_one_letter_code
_entity_poly.pdbx_strand_id
1 'polypeptide(L)'
;MPKIAYIPKKFGDASENVISEANGIIAAYQAQGFRLTLRQLYYQFVARKLITENTQRQYKRLGNIVSDARRAGLIDWEAIEDRTRFVRKNGWWDEPLDIIKAAHRTYHRDLWETQAVRLEVWIEKDALVGVVQPTCDELDVPVFSCRGYASDSALWDAAYNRFGDYIANYQRVIILHLGDHDPSGLDMTRDIRKRVHLFADNDTIEVPRIGLTMDQVREVNPPPDFAKVTDPRWAWYVSRYGEESWELDALEPQYLVDLITQHVTAERDEELWNEAVARQEAEREEIQGVIDRWGEDG
;
A
#
# COMPACT_ATOMS: atom_id res chain seq x y z
N MET A 1 -1.67 -18.75 15.68
CA MET A 1 -0.89 -17.60 16.17
C MET A 1 0.14 -18.06 17.19
N PRO A 2 1.43 -18.13 16.80
CA PRO A 2 2.50 -18.63 17.65
C PRO A 2 2.92 -17.57 18.70
N LYS A 3 2.31 -17.56 19.89
CA LYS A 3 2.86 -16.88 21.07
C LYS A 3 3.99 -17.70 21.70
N ILE A 4 5.09 -17.82 20.98
CA ILE A 4 6.24 -18.62 21.41
C ILE A 4 7.15 -17.77 22.29
N ALA A 5 7.37 -18.22 23.53
CA ALA A 5 8.32 -17.61 24.45
C ALA A 5 9.72 -18.19 24.23
N TYR A 6 10.67 -17.31 23.90
CA TYR A 6 12.08 -17.65 23.70
C TYR A 6 12.97 -17.13 24.84
N ILE A 7 12.63 -15.98 25.41
CA ILE A 7 13.37 -15.37 26.52
C ILE A 7 12.35 -14.96 27.59
N PRO A 8 12.32 -15.63 28.76
CA PRO A 8 11.44 -15.22 29.85
C PRO A 8 11.89 -13.85 30.36
N LYS A 9 10.95 -12.92 30.47
CA LYS A 9 11.21 -11.56 30.95
C LYS A 9 10.06 -11.08 31.84
N LYS A 10 10.41 -10.48 32.98
CA LYS A 10 9.47 -9.74 33.81
C LYS A 10 9.38 -8.30 33.32
N PHE A 11 8.17 -7.80 33.15
CA PHE A 11 7.89 -6.42 32.80
C PHE A 11 7.44 -5.68 34.07
N GLY A 12 7.67 -4.37 34.13
CA GLY A 12 7.04 -3.54 35.17
C GLY A 12 5.67 -3.07 34.70
N ASP A 13 4.82 -2.64 35.63
CA ASP A 13 3.41 -2.27 35.39
C ASP A 13 3.21 -1.34 34.18
N ALA A 14 4.09 -0.33 34.03
CA ALA A 14 4.02 0.59 32.90
C ALA A 14 4.27 -0.08 31.54
N SER A 15 5.16 -1.08 31.48
CA SER A 15 5.42 -1.84 30.26
C SER A 15 4.34 -2.90 30.00
N GLU A 16 3.77 -3.48 31.06
CA GLU A 16 2.64 -4.41 30.94
C GLU A 16 1.40 -3.72 30.37
N ASN A 17 1.10 -2.50 30.84
CA ASN A 17 0.03 -1.68 30.26
C ASN A 17 0.28 -1.42 28.76
N VAL A 18 1.49 -1.05 28.37
CA VAL A 18 1.84 -0.85 26.95
C VAL A 18 1.64 -2.14 26.13
N ILE A 19 2.00 -3.31 26.67
CA ILE A 19 1.80 -4.60 26.00
C ILE A 19 0.32 -4.94 25.85
N SER A 20 -0.48 -4.65 26.89
CA SER A 20 -1.93 -4.85 26.87
C SER A 20 -2.59 -3.98 25.80
N GLU A 21 -2.29 -2.68 25.78
CA GLU A 21 -2.78 -1.73 24.77
C GLU A 21 -2.34 -2.14 23.36
N ALA A 22 -1.08 -2.55 23.18
CA ALA A 22 -0.58 -3.01 21.90
C ALA A 22 -1.35 -4.24 21.40
N ASN A 23 -1.60 -5.22 22.25
CA ASN A 23 -2.39 -6.39 21.90
C ASN A 23 -3.85 -6.03 21.53
N GLY A 24 -4.46 -5.08 22.23
CA GLY A 24 -5.80 -4.59 21.91
C GLY A 24 -5.88 -3.93 20.53
N ILE A 25 -4.91 -3.06 20.22
CA ILE A 25 -4.81 -2.41 18.91
C ILE A 25 -4.57 -3.46 17.82
N ILE A 26 -3.60 -4.34 18.01
CA ILE A 26 -3.27 -5.42 17.06
C ILE A 26 -4.51 -6.28 16.78
N ALA A 27 -5.23 -6.72 17.81
CA ALA A 27 -6.40 -7.57 17.65
C ALA A 27 -7.52 -6.87 16.86
N ALA A 28 -7.72 -5.56 17.08
CA ALA A 28 -8.70 -4.78 16.34
C ALA A 28 -8.36 -4.69 14.83
N TYR A 29 -7.09 -4.50 14.49
CA TYR A 29 -6.65 -4.47 13.09
C TYR A 29 -6.65 -5.85 12.43
N GLN A 30 -6.24 -6.90 13.16
CA GLN A 30 -6.30 -8.27 12.66
C GLN A 30 -7.75 -8.71 12.39
N ALA A 31 -8.72 -8.28 13.19
CA ALA A 31 -10.14 -8.53 12.95
C ALA A 31 -10.66 -7.89 11.65
N GLN A 32 -10.00 -6.84 11.18
CA GLN A 32 -10.26 -6.18 9.90
C GLN A 32 -9.39 -6.74 8.76
N GLY A 33 -8.59 -7.79 9.01
CA GLY A 33 -7.71 -8.40 8.01
C GLY A 33 -6.34 -7.73 7.86
N PHE A 34 -6.02 -6.70 8.65
CA PHE A 34 -4.77 -5.96 8.55
C PHE A 34 -3.71 -6.44 9.54
N ARG A 35 -2.44 -6.46 9.10
CA ARG A 35 -1.26 -6.61 9.96
C ARG A 35 -0.52 -5.28 10.07
N LEU A 36 -0.09 -4.93 11.28
CA LEU A 36 0.58 -3.66 11.54
C LEU A 36 2.10 -3.82 11.46
N THR A 37 2.78 -2.79 10.93
CA THR A 37 4.20 -2.57 11.19
C THR A 37 4.40 -1.95 12.56
N LEU A 38 5.62 -2.01 13.12
CA LEU A 38 5.94 -1.34 14.39
C LEU A 38 5.68 0.18 14.32
N ARG A 39 5.88 0.80 13.15
CA ARG A 39 5.64 2.22 12.93
C ARG A 39 4.15 2.57 12.97
N GLN A 40 3.32 1.76 12.31
CA GLN A 40 1.87 1.95 12.37
C GLN A 40 1.33 1.74 13.79
N LEU A 41 1.80 0.71 14.50
CA LEU A 41 1.45 0.53 15.91
C LEU A 41 1.81 1.77 16.75
N TYR A 42 2.97 2.40 16.49
CA TYR A 42 3.34 3.63 17.17
C TYR A 42 2.38 4.79 16.91
N TYR A 43 1.99 5.04 15.65
CA TYR A 43 1.00 6.08 15.34
C TYR A 43 -0.37 5.80 15.97
N GLN A 44 -0.77 4.53 16.04
CA GLN A 44 -1.98 4.12 16.73
C GLN A 44 -1.96 4.43 18.24
N PHE A 45 -0.79 4.41 18.88
CA PHE A 45 -0.61 4.89 20.26
C PHE A 45 -0.70 6.42 20.38
N VAL A 46 -0.15 7.15 19.41
CA VAL A 46 -0.23 8.62 19.37
C VAL A 46 -1.68 9.08 19.15
N ALA A 47 -2.38 8.49 18.16
CA ALA A 47 -3.77 8.82 17.83
C ALA A 47 -4.73 8.56 19.01
N ARG A 48 -4.50 7.49 19.78
CA ARG A 48 -5.27 7.17 21.00
C ARG A 48 -4.83 7.97 22.24
N LYS A 49 -3.91 8.92 22.10
CA LYS A 49 -3.33 9.72 23.20
C LYS A 49 -2.66 8.87 24.30
N LEU A 50 -2.27 7.63 23.97
CA LEU A 50 -1.49 6.75 24.83
C LEU A 50 -0.01 7.17 24.85
N ILE A 51 0.44 7.85 23.79
CA ILE A 51 1.71 8.57 23.72
C ILE A 51 1.38 10.03 23.42
N THR A 52 1.73 10.92 24.35
CA THR A 52 1.44 12.35 24.25
C THR A 52 2.41 13.12 23.37
N GLU A 53 3.63 12.59 23.16
CA GLU A 53 4.67 13.24 22.37
C GLU A 53 5.14 12.31 21.24
N ASN A 54 4.92 12.73 20.00
CA ASN A 54 5.44 12.06 18.81
C ASN A 54 6.94 12.35 18.65
N THR A 55 7.78 11.58 19.35
CA THR A 55 9.24 11.76 19.33
C THR A 55 9.96 10.44 19.06
N GLN A 56 11.15 10.52 18.43
CA GLN A 56 11.99 9.34 18.18
C GLN A 56 12.33 8.55 19.45
N ARG A 57 12.42 9.23 20.61
CA ARG A 57 12.65 8.60 21.91
C ARG A 57 11.50 7.67 22.29
N GLN A 58 10.25 8.12 22.12
CA GLN A 58 9.07 7.31 22.42
C GLN A 58 8.91 6.16 21.42
N TYR A 59 9.20 6.40 20.14
CA TYR A 59 9.22 5.35 19.13
C TYR A 59 10.21 4.23 19.50
N LYS A 60 11.45 4.59 19.86
CA LYS A 60 12.47 3.62 20.28
C LYS A 60 12.07 2.86 21.55
N ARG A 61 11.42 3.55 22.50
CA ARG A 61 10.91 2.93 23.74
C ARG A 61 9.84 1.89 23.44
N LEU A 62 8.85 2.22 22.61
CA LEU A 62 7.80 1.28 22.20
C LEU A 62 8.41 0.08 21.46
N GLY A 63 9.32 0.33 20.52
CA GLY A 63 10.02 -0.73 19.79
C GLY A 63 10.76 -1.72 20.69
N ASN A 64 11.44 -1.23 21.72
CA ASN A 64 12.11 -2.10 22.69
C ASN A 64 11.12 -2.96 23.48
N ILE A 65 10.03 -2.35 24.00
CA ILE A 65 9.00 -3.06 24.78
C ILE A 65 8.35 -4.15 23.92
N VAL A 66 7.94 -3.81 22.69
CA VAL A 66 7.32 -4.75 21.75
C VAL A 66 8.27 -5.89 21.39
N SER A 67 9.54 -5.59 21.11
CA SER A 67 10.56 -6.61 20.79
C SER A 67 10.78 -7.58 21.95
N ASP A 68 10.86 -7.05 23.17
CA ASP A 68 11.02 -7.85 24.37
C ASP A 68 9.76 -8.69 24.67
N ALA A 69 8.57 -8.12 24.48
CA ALA A 69 7.30 -8.80 24.68
C ALA A 69 7.06 -9.94 23.69
N ARG A 70 7.46 -9.78 22.42
CA ARG A 70 7.47 -10.87 21.42
C ARG A 70 8.40 -12.00 21.85
N ARG A 71 9.62 -11.67 22.28
CA ARG A 71 10.59 -12.66 22.81
C ARG A 71 10.09 -13.37 24.06
N ALA A 72 9.29 -12.71 24.89
CA ALA A 72 8.65 -13.29 26.07
C ALA A 72 7.35 -14.06 25.77
N GLY A 73 6.90 -14.11 24.51
CA GLY A 73 5.64 -14.78 24.12
C GLY A 73 4.36 -14.02 24.50
N LEU A 74 4.47 -12.73 24.83
CA LEU A 74 3.32 -11.90 25.23
C LEU A 74 2.61 -11.23 24.04
N ILE A 75 3.35 -10.99 22.95
CA ILE A 75 2.84 -10.50 21.66
C ILE A 75 3.08 -11.58 20.61
N ASP A 76 2.08 -11.82 19.76
CA ASP A 76 2.17 -12.81 18.70
C ASP A 76 3.28 -12.48 17.68
N TRP A 77 4.00 -13.51 17.22
CA TRP A 77 5.07 -13.34 16.26
C TRP A 77 4.55 -12.94 14.88
N GLU A 78 3.32 -13.28 14.53
CA GLU A 78 2.68 -12.93 13.26
C GLU A 78 1.90 -11.61 13.31
N ALA A 79 1.75 -11.01 14.50
CA ALA A 79 0.97 -9.78 14.69
C ALA A 79 1.65 -8.51 14.16
N ILE A 80 2.98 -8.52 14.06
CA ILE A 80 3.76 -7.36 13.61
C ILE A 80 4.73 -7.79 12.52
N GLU A 81 4.54 -7.22 11.33
CA GLU A 81 5.32 -7.52 10.14
C GLU A 81 6.39 -6.47 9.83
N ASP A 82 7.51 -6.93 9.29
CA ASP A 82 8.57 -6.10 8.73
C ASP A 82 8.54 -6.25 7.21
N ARG A 83 7.92 -5.28 6.53
CA ARG A 83 7.67 -5.29 5.08
C ARG A 83 8.95 -5.08 4.24
N THR A 84 10.10 -4.88 4.87
CA THR A 84 11.36 -4.52 4.17
C THR A 84 12.33 -5.68 3.95
N ARG A 85 12.01 -6.90 4.43
CA ARG A 85 12.96 -8.02 4.43
C ARG A 85 12.40 -9.23 3.67
N PHE A 86 12.90 -9.46 2.47
CA PHE A 86 12.52 -10.62 1.64
C PHE A 86 13.69 -11.60 1.50
N VAL A 87 13.41 -12.90 1.68
CA VAL A 87 14.35 -13.97 1.35
C VAL A 87 14.13 -14.36 -0.11
N ARG A 88 15.12 -14.11 -0.98
CA ARG A 88 15.10 -14.62 -2.35
C ARG A 88 15.58 -16.07 -2.35
N LYS A 89 14.76 -16.99 -2.83
CA LYS A 89 15.10 -18.40 -3.05
C LYS A 89 14.75 -18.79 -4.48
N ASN A 90 15.47 -19.75 -5.03
CA ASN A 90 15.10 -20.35 -6.32
C ASN A 90 13.80 -21.16 -6.14
N GLY A 91 12.94 -21.15 -7.16
CA GLY A 91 11.80 -22.06 -7.23
C GLY A 91 12.29 -23.47 -7.56
N TRP A 92 11.95 -24.44 -6.72
CA TRP A 92 12.17 -25.86 -6.97
C TRP A 92 10.81 -26.57 -6.88
N TRP A 93 10.66 -27.61 -7.68
CA TRP A 93 9.44 -28.41 -7.77
C TRP A 93 9.86 -29.87 -7.64
N ASP A 94 9.09 -30.65 -6.89
CA ASP A 94 9.41 -32.06 -6.68
C ASP A 94 9.02 -32.88 -7.92
N GLU A 95 7.88 -32.55 -8.54
CA GLU A 95 7.39 -33.18 -9.77
C GLU A 95 7.06 -32.13 -10.88
N PRO A 96 7.13 -32.49 -12.18
CA PRO A 96 6.67 -31.62 -13.26
C PRO A 96 5.22 -31.15 -13.12
N LEU A 97 4.35 -31.97 -12.52
CA LEU A 97 2.95 -31.58 -12.29
C LEU A 97 2.84 -30.42 -11.28
N ASP A 98 3.80 -30.26 -10.37
CA ASP A 98 3.75 -29.20 -9.35
C ASP A 98 3.92 -27.81 -9.97
N ILE A 99 4.71 -27.68 -11.04
CA ILE A 99 4.85 -26.41 -11.76
C ILE A 99 3.54 -26.07 -12.50
N ILE A 100 2.82 -27.05 -13.03
CA ILE A 100 1.52 -26.82 -13.70
C ILE A 100 0.47 -26.44 -12.67
N LYS A 101 0.41 -27.14 -11.53
CA LYS A 101 -0.49 -26.77 -10.42
C LYS A 101 -0.17 -25.39 -9.85
N ALA A 102 1.11 -25.01 -9.81
CA ALA A 102 1.50 -23.66 -9.41
C ALA A 102 1.04 -22.62 -10.42
N ALA A 103 1.27 -22.86 -11.73
CA ALA A 103 0.79 -21.98 -12.80
C ALA A 103 -0.73 -21.83 -12.77
N HIS A 104 -1.49 -22.90 -12.51
CA HIS A 104 -2.95 -22.85 -12.33
C HIS A 104 -3.35 -21.94 -11.17
N ARG A 105 -2.75 -22.11 -9.99
CA ARG A 105 -3.05 -21.28 -8.81
C ARG A 105 -2.73 -19.80 -9.00
N THR A 106 -1.74 -19.49 -9.83
CA THR A 106 -1.29 -18.11 -10.09
C THR A 106 -1.78 -17.59 -11.44
N TYR A 107 -2.60 -18.35 -12.17
CA TYR A 107 -3.10 -17.93 -13.47
C TYR A 107 -4.02 -16.73 -13.27
N HIS A 108 -3.65 -15.63 -13.89
CA HIS A 108 -4.35 -14.36 -13.77
C HIS A 108 -4.19 -13.59 -15.07
N ARG A 109 -5.31 -13.09 -15.58
CA ARG A 109 -5.36 -12.22 -16.75
C ARG A 109 -5.31 -10.79 -16.33
N ASP A 110 -4.88 -9.97 -17.28
CA ASP A 110 -5.10 -8.56 -17.23
C ASP A 110 -6.60 -8.27 -17.40
N LEU A 111 -7.29 -7.96 -16.30
CA LEU A 111 -8.73 -7.68 -16.30
C LEU A 111 -9.05 -6.29 -16.86
N TRP A 112 -8.03 -5.46 -17.03
CA TRP A 112 -8.12 -4.12 -17.63
C TRP A 112 -7.78 -4.11 -19.12
N GLU A 113 -7.47 -5.25 -19.75
CA GLU A 113 -7.06 -5.33 -21.16
C GLU A 113 -8.11 -4.73 -22.12
N THR A 114 -9.40 -4.98 -21.86
CA THR A 114 -10.52 -4.52 -22.71
C THR A 114 -11.06 -3.15 -22.32
N GLN A 115 -10.61 -2.61 -21.19
CA GLN A 115 -11.08 -1.32 -20.66
C GLN A 115 -10.52 -0.17 -21.49
N ALA A 116 -11.28 0.92 -21.63
CA ALA A 116 -10.81 2.14 -22.29
C ALA A 116 -9.78 2.93 -21.46
N VAL A 117 -9.59 2.54 -20.20
CA VAL A 117 -8.77 3.23 -19.21
C VAL A 117 -7.78 2.24 -18.60
N ARG A 118 -6.61 2.75 -18.23
CA ARG A 118 -5.60 2.04 -17.48
C ARG A 118 -5.19 2.83 -16.24
N LEU A 119 -5.36 2.22 -15.07
CA LEU A 119 -5.09 2.86 -13.78
C LEU A 119 -3.81 2.33 -13.16
N GLU A 120 -3.05 3.22 -12.51
CA GLU A 120 -2.05 2.83 -11.51
C GLU A 120 -2.27 3.66 -10.23
N VAL A 121 -2.06 3.05 -9.06
CA VAL A 121 -2.13 3.71 -7.76
C VAL A 121 -0.72 4.02 -7.28
N TRP A 122 -0.38 5.31 -7.18
CA TRP A 122 0.96 5.76 -6.83
C TRP A 122 0.95 6.39 -5.44
N ILE A 123 1.80 5.88 -4.55
CA ILE A 123 1.87 6.33 -3.16
C ILE A 123 3.24 6.89 -2.83
N GLU A 124 3.27 8.04 -2.16
CA GLU A 124 4.50 8.66 -1.70
C GLU A 124 5.28 7.78 -0.70
N LYS A 125 4.57 7.18 0.26
CA LYS A 125 5.15 6.47 1.41
C LYS A 125 5.11 4.94 1.26
N ASP A 126 6.29 4.34 1.24
CA ASP A 126 6.48 2.88 1.18
C ASP A 126 5.77 2.12 2.32
N ALA A 127 5.71 2.71 3.51
CA ALA A 127 5.08 2.10 4.68
C ALA A 127 3.59 1.79 4.48
N LEU A 128 2.92 2.54 3.59
CA LEU A 128 1.50 2.39 3.29
C LEU A 128 1.22 1.39 2.17
N VAL A 129 2.23 0.86 1.48
CA VAL A 129 2.06 -0.15 0.42
C VAL A 129 1.28 -1.35 0.95
N GLY A 130 1.69 -1.95 2.07
CA GLY A 130 0.96 -3.09 2.63
C GLY A 130 -0.41 -2.76 3.25
N VAL A 131 -0.86 -1.51 3.20
CA VAL A 131 -2.26 -1.14 3.49
C VAL A 131 -3.08 -1.12 2.21
N VAL A 132 -2.56 -0.53 1.14
CA VAL A 132 -3.29 -0.34 -0.13
C VAL A 132 -3.18 -1.52 -1.08
N GLN A 133 -2.11 -2.30 -1.00
CA GLN A 133 -1.83 -3.44 -1.87
C GLN A 133 -2.99 -4.45 -1.92
N PRO A 134 -3.59 -4.91 -0.80
CA PRO A 134 -4.69 -5.87 -0.87
C PRO A 134 -5.87 -5.37 -1.71
N THR A 135 -6.27 -4.12 -1.52
CA THR A 135 -7.35 -3.50 -2.29
C THR A 135 -6.98 -3.32 -3.76
N CYS A 136 -5.73 -2.96 -4.05
CA CYS A 136 -5.27 -2.81 -5.43
C CYS A 136 -5.18 -4.16 -6.14
N ASP A 137 -4.76 -5.22 -5.44
CA ASP A 137 -4.74 -6.59 -5.96
C ASP A 137 -6.17 -7.07 -6.26
N GLU A 138 -7.15 -6.78 -5.39
CA GLU A 138 -8.58 -7.08 -5.62
C GLU A 138 -9.16 -6.33 -6.84
N LEU A 139 -8.68 -5.11 -7.08
CA LEU A 139 -9.11 -4.26 -8.20
C LEU A 139 -8.26 -4.45 -9.47
N ASP A 140 -7.29 -5.36 -9.45
CA ASP A 140 -6.33 -5.62 -10.52
C ASP A 140 -5.57 -4.37 -11.01
N VAL A 141 -5.24 -3.45 -10.09
CA VAL A 141 -4.48 -2.22 -10.42
C VAL A 141 -3.07 -2.25 -9.80
N PRO A 142 -2.03 -1.85 -10.54
CA PRO A 142 -0.67 -1.80 -9.99
C PRO A 142 -0.52 -0.73 -8.90
N VAL A 143 0.29 -1.04 -7.88
CA VAL A 143 0.74 -0.08 -6.85
C VAL A 143 2.20 0.28 -7.07
N PHE A 144 2.49 1.58 -7.09
CA PHE A 144 3.85 2.10 -7.15
C PHE A 144 4.20 2.97 -5.93
N SER A 145 5.26 2.60 -5.22
CA SER A 145 5.82 3.37 -4.11
C SER A 145 6.88 4.34 -4.61
N CYS A 146 6.60 5.64 -4.55
CA CYS A 146 7.51 6.69 -5.02
C CYS A 146 8.70 6.89 -4.07
N ARG A 147 8.51 6.65 -2.76
CA ARG A 147 9.49 6.90 -1.68
C ARG A 147 9.96 8.34 -1.63
N GLY A 148 9.01 9.29 -1.60
CA GLY A 148 9.29 10.70 -1.89
C GLY A 148 9.34 10.94 -3.40
N TYR A 149 10.26 11.79 -3.86
CA TYR A 149 10.44 12.04 -5.29
C TYR A 149 10.90 10.77 -6.02
N ALA A 150 10.05 10.26 -6.92
CA ALA A 150 10.38 9.11 -7.75
C ALA A 150 11.64 9.39 -8.60
N SER A 151 12.49 8.37 -8.78
CA SER A 151 13.68 8.50 -9.64
C SER A 151 13.30 8.61 -11.11
N ASP A 152 14.12 9.30 -11.92
CA ASP A 152 13.92 9.36 -13.37
C ASP A 152 13.88 7.98 -14.01
N SER A 153 14.71 7.03 -13.57
CA SER A 153 14.67 5.66 -14.09
C SER A 153 13.32 4.97 -13.87
N ALA A 154 12.70 5.18 -12.71
CA ALA A 154 11.39 4.59 -12.41
C ALA A 154 10.26 5.26 -13.20
N LEU A 155 10.30 6.58 -13.36
CA LEU A 155 9.33 7.31 -14.18
C LEU A 155 9.49 7.05 -15.67
N TRP A 156 10.72 6.91 -16.14
CA TRP A 156 11.01 6.54 -17.52
C TRP A 156 10.52 5.13 -17.82
N ASP A 157 10.77 4.16 -16.95
CA ASP A 157 10.25 2.80 -17.12
C ASP A 157 8.71 2.77 -17.15
N ALA A 158 8.06 3.50 -16.23
CA ALA A 158 6.61 3.64 -16.24
C ALA A 158 6.10 4.27 -17.53
N ALA A 159 6.61 5.45 -17.89
CA ALA A 159 6.10 6.25 -18.99
C ALA A 159 6.42 5.68 -20.37
N TYR A 160 7.65 5.21 -20.56
CA TYR A 160 8.12 4.73 -21.87
C TYR A 160 7.77 3.25 -22.09
N ASN A 161 8.05 2.37 -21.12
CA ASN A 161 7.82 0.93 -21.31
C ASN A 161 6.37 0.54 -21.03
N ARG A 162 5.81 0.93 -19.87
CA ARG A 162 4.46 0.46 -19.49
C ARG A 162 3.35 1.27 -20.16
N PHE A 163 3.39 2.60 -20.02
CA PHE A 163 2.33 3.46 -20.54
C PHE A 163 2.34 3.57 -22.06
N GLY A 164 3.51 3.40 -22.69
CA GLY A 164 3.62 3.32 -24.15
C GLY A 164 2.73 2.22 -24.74
N ASP A 165 2.73 1.03 -24.13
CA ASP A 165 1.90 -0.09 -24.58
C ASP A 165 0.40 0.19 -24.37
N TYR A 166 0.02 0.78 -23.23
CA TYR A 166 -1.38 1.14 -22.94
C TYR A 166 -1.91 2.18 -23.93
N ILE A 167 -1.11 3.20 -24.23
CA ILE A 167 -1.46 4.26 -25.19
C ILE A 167 -1.55 3.68 -26.60
N ALA A 168 -0.65 2.77 -26.99
CA ALA A 168 -0.70 2.08 -28.27
C ALA A 168 -1.97 1.22 -28.43
N ASN A 169 -2.51 0.72 -27.31
CA ASN A 169 -3.80 0.01 -27.24
C ASN A 169 -5.01 0.94 -27.07
N TYR A 170 -4.84 2.26 -27.30
CA TYR A 170 -5.89 3.28 -27.20
C TYR A 170 -6.50 3.42 -25.79
N GLN A 171 -5.77 3.02 -24.75
CA GLN A 171 -6.22 3.19 -23.37
C GLN A 171 -5.73 4.53 -22.81
N ARG A 172 -6.61 5.25 -22.13
CA ARG A 172 -6.24 6.45 -21.36
C ARG A 172 -5.53 6.03 -20.08
N VAL A 173 -4.36 6.60 -19.80
CA VAL A 173 -3.60 6.28 -18.57
C VAL A 173 -3.93 7.28 -17.47
N ILE A 174 -4.34 6.77 -16.31
CA ILE A 174 -4.67 7.57 -15.12
C ILE A 174 -3.84 7.08 -13.93
N ILE A 175 -3.06 7.99 -13.35
CA ILE A 175 -2.21 7.74 -12.18
C ILE A 175 -2.86 8.36 -10.95
N LEU A 176 -3.52 7.52 -10.15
CA LEU A 176 -4.13 7.93 -8.89
C LEU A 176 -3.04 8.16 -7.84
N HIS A 177 -2.69 9.41 -7.57
CA HIS A 177 -1.61 9.75 -6.66
C HIS A 177 -2.09 10.02 -5.23
N LEU A 178 -1.46 9.35 -4.26
CA LEU A 178 -1.63 9.58 -2.83
C LEU A 178 -0.31 10.06 -2.20
N GLY A 179 -0.32 11.23 -1.57
CA GLY A 179 0.83 11.77 -0.85
C GLY A 179 0.45 12.62 0.35
N ASP A 180 1.45 13.11 1.08
CA ASP A 180 1.24 13.93 2.27
C ASP A 180 0.74 15.32 1.89
N HIS A 181 -0.11 15.90 2.72
CA HIS A 181 -0.56 17.28 2.56
C HIS A 181 0.47 18.22 3.20
N ASP A 182 1.62 18.36 2.52
CA ASP A 182 2.71 19.24 2.90
C ASP A 182 3.31 19.93 1.64
N PRO A 183 4.30 20.84 1.79
CA PRO A 183 4.87 21.53 0.63
C PRO A 183 5.48 20.61 -0.43
N SER A 184 6.12 19.50 -0.04
CA SER A 184 6.77 18.56 -0.95
C SER A 184 5.78 17.56 -1.55
N GLY A 185 4.88 16.98 -0.76
CA GLY A 185 3.88 16.01 -1.21
C GLY A 185 2.92 16.59 -2.25
N LEU A 186 2.54 17.87 -2.14
CA LEU A 186 1.76 18.57 -3.17
C LEU A 186 2.56 18.76 -4.47
N ASP A 187 3.84 19.10 -4.36
CA ASP A 187 4.74 19.32 -5.48
C ASP A 187 5.06 18.02 -6.23
N MET A 188 5.17 16.91 -5.52
CA MET A 188 5.44 15.58 -6.08
C MET A 188 4.39 15.15 -7.10
N THR A 189 3.11 15.49 -6.89
CA THR A 189 2.06 15.22 -7.89
C THR A 189 2.33 15.96 -9.20
N ARG A 190 2.69 17.25 -9.11
CA ARG A 190 3.03 18.08 -10.29
C ARG A 190 4.29 17.54 -10.96
N ASP A 191 5.27 17.15 -10.17
CA ASP A 191 6.56 16.65 -10.64
C ASP A 191 6.44 15.29 -11.36
N ILE A 192 5.65 14.35 -10.82
CA ILE A 192 5.27 13.09 -11.48
C ILE A 192 4.65 13.42 -12.84
N ARG A 193 3.58 14.23 -12.87
CA ARG A 193 2.89 14.62 -14.11
C ARG A 193 3.86 15.16 -15.17
N LYS A 194 4.67 16.14 -14.78
CA LYS A 194 5.65 16.76 -15.68
C LYS A 194 6.60 15.72 -16.29
N ARG A 195 7.12 14.81 -15.47
CA ARG A 195 8.14 13.84 -15.90
C ARG A 195 7.54 12.67 -16.67
N VAL A 196 6.36 12.17 -16.32
CA VAL A 196 5.68 11.13 -17.13
C VAL A 196 5.29 11.68 -18.50
N HIS A 197 4.82 12.93 -18.58
CA HIS A 197 4.54 13.58 -19.87
C HIS A 197 5.79 13.73 -20.73
N LEU A 198 6.91 14.12 -20.10
CA LEU A 198 8.19 14.24 -20.79
C LEU A 198 8.68 12.90 -21.34
N PHE A 199 8.62 11.83 -20.54
CA PHE A 199 9.16 10.53 -20.92
C PHE A 199 8.25 9.73 -21.86
N ALA A 200 6.93 9.93 -21.77
CA ALA A 200 5.96 9.33 -22.69
C ALA A 200 5.81 10.12 -23.99
N ASP A 201 6.35 11.34 -24.06
CA ASP A 201 6.04 12.32 -25.13
C ASP A 201 4.52 12.46 -25.34
N ASN A 202 3.77 12.50 -24.23
CA ASN A 202 2.32 12.46 -24.22
C ASN A 202 1.76 13.23 -23.02
N ASP A 203 0.98 14.27 -23.30
CA ASP A 203 0.38 15.16 -22.30
C ASP A 203 -1.03 14.74 -21.84
N THR A 204 -1.56 13.65 -22.39
CA THR A 204 -2.88 13.11 -22.06
C THR A 204 -2.90 12.21 -20.83
N ILE A 205 -1.73 11.80 -20.32
CA ILE A 205 -1.64 11.00 -19.09
C ILE A 205 -2.17 11.82 -17.91
N GLU A 206 -3.17 11.30 -17.24
CA GLU A 206 -3.81 11.98 -16.11
C GLU A 206 -3.10 11.61 -14.81
N VAL A 207 -2.88 12.58 -13.94
CA VAL A 207 -2.28 12.35 -12.60
C VAL A 207 -3.13 13.05 -11.54
N PRO A 208 -4.36 12.59 -11.28
CA PRO A 208 -5.18 13.15 -10.22
C PRO A 208 -4.57 12.85 -8.85
N ARG A 209 -4.52 13.87 -7.98
CA ARG A 209 -4.22 13.66 -6.57
C ARG A 209 -5.52 13.31 -5.86
N ILE A 210 -5.64 12.06 -5.41
CA ILE A 210 -6.84 11.58 -4.72
C ILE A 210 -6.70 11.66 -3.19
N GLY A 211 -5.48 11.68 -2.67
CA GLY A 211 -5.22 11.93 -1.25
C GLY A 211 -3.81 12.44 -0.98
N LEU A 212 -3.53 13.06 0.16
CA LEU A 212 -4.45 13.74 1.06
C LEU A 212 -4.73 15.17 0.55
N THR A 213 -6.00 15.57 0.41
CA THR A 213 -6.43 16.92 0.01
C THR A 213 -6.92 17.73 1.22
N MET A 214 -6.99 19.07 1.11
CA MET A 214 -7.47 19.89 2.22
C MET A 214 -8.94 19.63 2.58
N ASP A 215 -9.77 19.24 1.61
CA ASP A 215 -11.17 18.94 1.88
C ASP A 215 -11.29 17.67 2.71
N GLN A 216 -10.47 16.65 2.41
CA GLN A 216 -10.37 15.44 3.22
C GLN A 216 -9.80 15.74 4.62
N VAL A 217 -8.79 16.61 4.74
CA VAL A 217 -8.28 17.07 6.05
C VAL A 217 -9.41 17.67 6.89
N ARG A 218 -10.27 18.50 6.30
CA ARG A 218 -11.42 19.11 7.00
C ARG A 218 -12.49 18.10 7.35
N GLU A 219 -12.71 17.10 6.49
CA GLU A 219 -13.69 16.04 6.66
C GLU A 219 -13.33 15.11 7.83
N VAL A 220 -12.11 14.58 7.84
CA VAL A 220 -11.69 13.53 8.79
C VAL A 220 -10.87 14.06 9.96
N ASN A 221 -10.47 15.33 9.92
CA ASN A 221 -9.73 16.04 10.97
C ASN A 221 -8.54 15.22 11.54
N PRO A 222 -7.60 14.76 10.69
CA PRO A 222 -6.45 14.00 11.15
C PRO A 222 -5.51 14.89 11.97
N PRO A 223 -4.70 14.32 12.88
CA PRO A 223 -3.76 15.09 13.68
C PRO A 223 -2.79 15.87 12.77
N PRO A 224 -2.64 17.19 12.96
CA PRO A 224 -1.68 17.99 12.21
C PRO A 224 -0.25 17.68 12.65
N ASP A 225 0.68 17.90 11.73
CA ASP A 225 2.12 17.98 11.98
C ASP A 225 2.64 19.37 11.60
N PHE A 226 3.79 19.76 12.15
CA PHE A 226 4.45 21.01 11.79
C PHE A 226 5.06 20.87 10.41
N ALA A 227 4.64 21.72 9.49
CA ALA A 227 5.17 21.67 8.14
C ALA A 227 6.65 22.12 8.14
N LYS A 228 7.48 21.53 7.26
CA LYS A 228 8.93 21.74 7.27
C LYS A 228 9.32 23.13 6.74
N VAL A 229 9.67 24.04 7.65
CA VAL A 229 10.09 25.43 7.36
C VAL A 229 11.26 25.53 6.36
N THR A 230 12.11 24.51 6.33
CA THR A 230 13.28 24.46 5.41
C THR A 230 12.92 24.07 3.97
N ASP A 231 11.67 23.69 3.70
CA ASP A 231 11.25 23.36 2.35
C ASP A 231 11.25 24.61 1.45
N PRO A 232 11.87 24.60 0.25
CA PRO A 232 11.88 25.75 -0.65
C PRO A 232 10.47 26.21 -1.06
N ARG A 233 9.45 25.36 -0.91
CA ARG A 233 8.05 25.62 -1.25
C ARG A 233 7.24 26.10 -0.04
N TRP A 234 7.88 26.23 1.12
CA TRP A 234 7.28 26.67 2.38
C TRP A 234 6.43 27.94 2.22
N ALA A 235 7.00 29.00 1.67
CA ALA A 235 6.34 30.29 1.57
C ALA A 235 5.03 30.22 0.76
N TRP A 236 5.04 29.47 -0.35
CA TRP A 236 3.84 29.24 -1.15
C TRP A 236 2.80 28.42 -0.37
N TYR A 237 3.23 27.36 0.29
CA TYR A 237 2.34 26.49 1.05
C TYR A 237 1.64 27.24 2.19
N VAL A 238 2.40 27.96 3.01
CA VAL A 238 1.86 28.73 4.15
C VAL A 238 0.87 29.78 3.69
N SER A 239 1.16 30.47 2.58
CA SER A 239 0.25 31.48 2.04
C SER A 239 -1.12 30.92 1.62
N ARG A 240 -1.21 29.61 1.36
CA ARG A 240 -2.45 28.93 0.93
C ARG A 240 -3.13 28.14 2.02
N TYR A 241 -2.36 27.43 2.85
CA TYR A 241 -2.88 26.40 3.75
C TYR A 241 -2.54 26.64 5.22
N GLY A 242 -1.69 27.62 5.53
CA GLY A 242 -1.18 27.86 6.88
C GLY A 242 0.07 27.05 7.21
N GLU A 243 0.47 27.04 8.48
CA GLU A 243 1.73 26.45 8.95
C GLU A 243 1.63 24.95 9.27
N GLU A 244 0.42 24.39 9.21
CA GLU A 244 0.13 22.99 9.50
C GLU A 244 0.22 22.12 8.24
N SER A 245 0.69 20.88 8.41
CA SER A 245 0.70 19.83 7.39
C SER A 245 0.03 18.57 7.91
N TRP A 246 -0.33 17.66 7.02
CA TRP A 246 -0.95 16.40 7.38
C TRP A 246 -0.32 15.24 6.65
N GLU A 247 0.00 14.21 7.41
CA GLU A 247 0.61 12.99 6.90
C GLU A 247 -0.49 12.03 6.42
N LEU A 248 -0.27 11.37 5.28
CA LEU A 248 -1.19 10.38 4.72
C LEU A 248 -1.39 9.18 5.66
N ASP A 249 -0.37 8.84 6.46
CA ASP A 249 -0.43 7.76 7.45
C ASP A 249 -1.24 8.12 8.71
N ALA A 250 -1.71 9.37 8.82
CA ALA A 250 -2.67 9.79 9.84
C ALA A 250 -4.11 9.39 9.50
N LEU A 251 -4.40 9.02 8.25
CA LEU A 251 -5.71 8.50 7.85
C LEU A 251 -5.91 7.07 8.32
N GLU A 252 -7.16 6.71 8.62
CA GLU A 252 -7.50 5.31 8.88
C GLU A 252 -7.28 4.46 7.62
N PRO A 253 -6.71 3.24 7.74
CA PRO A 253 -6.52 2.35 6.61
C PRO A 253 -7.78 2.14 5.76
N GLN A 254 -8.95 1.98 6.39
CA GLN A 254 -10.21 1.80 5.66
C GLN A 254 -10.55 3.02 4.79
N TYR A 255 -10.24 4.23 5.25
CA TYR A 255 -10.47 5.44 4.44
C TYR A 255 -9.64 5.43 3.15
N LEU A 256 -8.39 4.97 3.21
CA LEU A 256 -7.54 4.82 2.02
C LEU A 256 -8.08 3.76 1.07
N VAL A 257 -8.58 2.64 1.61
CA VAL A 257 -9.19 1.54 0.86
C VAL A 257 -10.44 2.03 0.12
N ASP A 258 -11.33 2.71 0.82
CA ASP A 258 -12.59 3.22 0.26
C ASP A 258 -12.31 4.26 -0.83
N LEU A 259 -11.36 5.16 -0.58
CA LEU A 259 -10.92 6.18 -1.53
C LEU A 259 -10.39 5.57 -2.84
N ILE A 260 -9.49 4.57 -2.74
CA ILE A 260 -8.94 3.88 -3.91
C ILE A 260 -10.06 3.15 -4.66
N THR A 261 -10.88 2.39 -3.93
CA THR A 261 -12.00 1.64 -4.51
C THR A 261 -12.94 2.55 -5.28
N GLN A 262 -13.36 3.67 -4.68
CA GLN A 262 -14.21 4.66 -5.32
C GLN A 262 -13.61 5.19 -6.62
N HIS A 263 -12.35 5.62 -6.61
CA HIS A 263 -11.72 6.19 -7.79
C HIS A 263 -11.47 5.17 -8.91
N VAL A 264 -11.10 3.93 -8.56
CA VAL A 264 -10.85 2.88 -9.54
C VAL A 264 -12.15 2.40 -10.18
N THR A 265 -13.16 2.09 -9.36
CA THR A 265 -14.45 1.60 -9.85
C THR A 265 -15.23 2.65 -10.64
N ALA A 266 -15.01 3.95 -10.40
CA ALA A 266 -15.64 5.01 -11.18
C ALA A 266 -15.18 5.06 -12.64
N GLU A 267 -13.98 4.56 -12.95
CA GLU A 267 -13.42 4.50 -14.31
C GLU A 267 -13.59 3.11 -14.95
N ARG A 268 -14.15 2.14 -14.21
CA ARG A 268 -14.31 0.76 -14.67
C ARG A 268 -15.64 0.56 -15.36
N ASP A 269 -15.60 0.01 -16.57
CA ASP A 269 -16.77 -0.57 -17.20
C ASP A 269 -17.04 -1.96 -16.61
N GLU A 270 -18.11 -2.06 -15.83
CA GLU A 270 -18.49 -3.29 -15.14
C GLU A 270 -18.90 -4.42 -16.09
N GLU A 271 -19.42 -4.13 -17.28
CA GLU A 271 -19.77 -5.17 -18.25
C GLU A 271 -18.50 -5.82 -18.81
N LEU A 272 -17.57 -5.00 -19.30
CA LEU A 272 -16.28 -5.46 -19.81
C LEU A 272 -15.44 -6.16 -18.73
N TRP A 273 -15.52 -5.68 -17.49
CA TRP A 273 -14.85 -6.31 -16.36
C TRP A 273 -15.39 -7.71 -16.09
N ASN A 274 -16.71 -7.85 -16.00
CA ASN A 274 -17.34 -9.14 -15.74
C ASN A 274 -17.09 -10.14 -16.86
N GLU A 275 -17.03 -9.68 -18.12
CA GLU A 275 -16.62 -10.52 -19.26
C GLU A 275 -15.17 -11.01 -19.12
N ALA A 276 -14.24 -10.13 -18.75
CA ALA A 276 -12.84 -10.49 -18.54
C ALA A 276 -12.67 -11.51 -17.40
N VAL A 277 -13.39 -11.32 -16.29
CA VAL A 277 -13.43 -12.26 -15.17
C VAL A 277 -14.00 -13.61 -15.60
N ALA A 278 -15.14 -13.64 -16.28
CA ALA A 278 -15.75 -14.87 -16.77
C ALA A 278 -14.82 -15.64 -17.71
N ARG A 279 -14.11 -14.92 -18.58
CA ARG A 279 -13.11 -15.50 -19.49
C ARG A 279 -11.95 -16.13 -18.73
N GLN A 280 -11.41 -15.45 -17.73
CA GLN A 280 -10.34 -15.99 -16.89
C GLN A 280 -10.78 -17.27 -16.18
N GLU A 281 -11.99 -17.31 -15.61
CA GLU A 281 -12.49 -18.50 -14.92
C GLU A 281 -12.67 -19.69 -15.87
N ALA A 282 -13.17 -19.46 -17.08
CA ALA A 282 -13.23 -20.50 -18.11
C ALA A 282 -11.83 -21.04 -18.46
N GLU A 283 -10.83 -20.16 -18.62
CA GLU A 283 -9.45 -20.56 -18.91
C GLU A 283 -8.80 -21.29 -17.70
N ARG A 284 -9.18 -20.96 -16.45
CA ARG A 284 -8.78 -21.72 -15.26
C ARG A 284 -9.37 -23.14 -15.27
N GLU A 285 -10.65 -23.29 -15.63
CA GLU A 285 -11.28 -24.61 -15.77
C GLU A 285 -10.60 -25.46 -16.86
N GLU A 286 -10.18 -24.85 -17.97
CA GLU A 286 -9.41 -25.54 -19.01
C GLU A 286 -8.07 -26.06 -18.47
N ILE A 287 -7.34 -25.23 -17.71
CA ILE A 287 -6.07 -25.61 -17.08
C ILE A 287 -6.30 -26.73 -16.04
N GLN A 288 -7.36 -26.63 -15.24
CA GLN A 288 -7.72 -27.69 -14.29
C GLN A 288 -7.97 -29.02 -15.01
N GLY A 289 -8.69 -29.00 -16.13
CA GLY A 289 -8.89 -30.20 -16.96
C GLY A 289 -7.59 -30.80 -17.51
N VAL A 290 -6.56 -29.99 -17.77
CA VAL A 290 -5.21 -30.48 -18.13
C VAL A 290 -4.54 -31.18 -16.94
N ILE A 291 -4.64 -30.60 -15.75
CA ILE A 291 -4.10 -31.17 -14.51
C ILE A 291 -4.74 -32.53 -14.21
N ASP A 292 -6.07 -32.62 -14.34
CA ASP A 292 -6.82 -33.84 -14.03
C ASP A 292 -6.41 -34.99 -14.94
N ARG A 293 -6.34 -34.74 -16.26
CA ARG A 293 -5.88 -35.75 -17.25
C ARG A 293 -4.44 -36.20 -17.01
N TRP A 294 -3.55 -35.28 -16.64
CA TRP A 294 -2.16 -35.64 -16.32
C TRP A 294 -2.07 -36.59 -15.12
N GLY A 295 -2.97 -36.43 -14.15
CA GLY A 295 -3.03 -37.31 -12.98
C GLY A 295 -3.61 -38.70 -13.24
N GLU A 296 -4.35 -38.89 -14.34
CA GLU A 296 -4.95 -40.17 -14.74
C GLU A 296 -3.98 -41.07 -15.53
N ASP A 297 -3.03 -40.47 -16.26
CA ASP A 297 -2.05 -41.17 -17.11
C ASP A 297 -0.69 -41.43 -16.40
N GLY A 298 -0.56 -41.07 -15.11
CA GLY A 298 0.67 -41.15 -14.30
C GLY A 298 0.76 -42.34 -13.35
#